data_AF-A0A519N7Q2-F1
#
_entry.id   AF-A0A519N7Q2-F1
#
_cell.length_a   1.000
_cell.length_b   1.000
_cell.length_c   1.000
_cell.angle_alpha   90.00
_cell.angle_beta   90.00
_cell.angle_gamma   90.00
#
_symmetry.space_group_name_H-M   'P 1'
#
loop_
_entity.id
_entity.type
_entity.pdbx_description
1 polymer ?
#
loop_
_entity_poly.entity_id
_entity_poly.type
_entity_poly.pdbx_seq_one_letter_code
_entity_poly.pdbx_strand_id
1 'polypeptide(L)'
;MKFKNVMFAMALALAFSCGSKDAKKDGETTDSTGTETPAVVEKPATAKEMIAKDWVLDNVDYEGAIASFKDDKEKAEFKTMMEEMVPPMKTKTEFIFEADGKATVTVMSPDKSFKTRKGTWVLSADEKTVTITAENEPIAFGIEELSADKLSLKQGQLIMMYVPKK
;
A
#
# COMPACT_ATOMS: atom_id res chain seq x y z
N MET A 1 -27.31 14.90 -1.05
CA MET A 1 -26.66 14.49 -2.33
C MET A 1 -26.61 12.97 -2.36
N LYS A 2 -26.86 12.34 -3.51
CA LYS A 2 -27.07 10.88 -3.62
C LYS A 2 -25.73 10.15 -3.45
N PHE A 3 -25.71 9.15 -2.56
CA PHE A 3 -24.59 8.26 -2.17
C PHE A 3 -23.77 7.62 -3.31
N LYS A 4 -24.18 7.76 -4.57
CA LYS A 4 -23.50 7.20 -5.74
C LYS A 4 -22.21 7.93 -6.13
N ASN A 5 -21.97 9.14 -5.61
CA ASN A 5 -20.87 9.99 -6.07
C ASN A 5 -19.57 9.89 -5.24
N VAL A 6 -19.57 9.20 -4.08
CA VAL A 6 -18.36 9.09 -3.25
C VAL A 6 -17.38 8.04 -3.81
N MET A 7 -17.88 7.02 -4.51
CA MET A 7 -17.07 5.96 -5.14
C MET A 7 -16.35 6.41 -6.42
N PHE A 8 -16.65 7.59 -6.97
CA PHE A 8 -16.12 8.04 -8.28
C PHE A 8 -14.95 9.04 -8.16
N ALA A 9 -14.62 9.51 -6.95
CA ALA A 9 -13.65 10.58 -6.72
C ALA A 9 -12.19 10.11 -6.60
N MET A 10 -11.89 8.85 -6.93
CA MET A 10 -10.51 8.34 -6.98
C MET A 10 -9.97 8.26 -8.41
N ALA A 11 -10.42 9.18 -9.28
CA ALA A 11 -9.91 9.36 -10.63
C ALA A 11 -9.52 10.83 -10.83
N LEU A 12 -8.32 11.03 -11.39
CA LEU A 12 -7.66 12.30 -11.77
C LEU A 12 -6.92 13.09 -10.68
N ALA A 13 -5.60 12.94 -10.65
CA ALA A 13 -4.68 14.02 -11.01
C ALA A 13 -3.24 13.48 -11.21
N LEU A 14 -2.89 13.16 -12.46
CA LEU A 14 -1.51 13.12 -12.95
C LEU A 14 -1.11 14.55 -13.34
N ALA A 15 0.08 15.01 -12.94
CA ALA A 15 0.96 15.80 -13.80
C ALA A 15 2.31 16.16 -13.13
N PHE A 16 3.37 15.58 -13.68
CA PHE A 16 4.68 16.16 -14.03
C PHE A 16 5.47 17.02 -13.02
N SER A 17 6.71 16.59 -12.75
CA SER A 17 7.94 17.27 -13.25
C SER A 17 9.16 16.64 -12.55
N CYS A 18 9.93 15.78 -13.23
CA CYS A 18 11.16 16.11 -13.97
C CYS A 18 12.40 16.24 -13.06
N GLY A 19 13.35 15.30 -13.19
CA GLY A 19 14.60 15.38 -12.46
C GLY A 19 15.59 14.24 -12.72
N SER A 20 15.90 13.94 -13.98
CA SER A 20 17.10 13.14 -14.29
C SER A 20 18.19 14.08 -14.79
N LYS A 21 19.26 14.24 -13.99
CA LYS A 21 20.53 14.82 -14.43
C LYS A 21 21.67 13.86 -14.09
N ASP A 22 22.31 13.44 -15.18
CA ASP A 22 23.75 13.23 -15.38
C ASP A 22 24.49 12.09 -14.67
N ALA A 23 25.08 11.24 -15.53
CA ALA A 23 26.13 10.27 -15.25
C ALA A 23 27.48 10.74 -15.83
N LYS A 24 28.59 10.47 -15.11
CA LYS A 24 29.96 10.19 -15.62
C LYS A 24 30.83 9.73 -14.43
N LYS A 25 31.45 8.53 -14.49
CA LYS A 25 32.87 8.20 -14.88
C LYS A 25 33.90 8.81 -13.91
N ASP A 26 35.01 8.18 -13.50
CA ASP A 26 35.84 7.03 -13.88
C ASP A 26 36.67 6.63 -12.62
N GLY A 27 37.34 5.47 -12.59
CA GLY A 27 38.48 5.28 -11.68
C GLY A 27 38.86 3.84 -11.35
N GLU A 28 40.13 3.52 -11.50
CA GLU A 28 40.76 2.21 -11.68
C GLU A 28 41.39 1.61 -10.41
N THR A 29 41.40 0.27 -10.36
CA THR A 29 42.21 -0.74 -9.66
C THR A 29 43.19 -0.36 -8.54
N THR A 30 43.13 -1.08 -7.40
CA THR A 30 44.32 -1.71 -6.79
C THR A 30 43.92 -3.00 -6.06
N ASP A 31 44.74 -4.03 -6.28
CA ASP A 31 44.69 -5.39 -5.74
C ASP A 31 45.22 -5.44 -4.30
N SER A 32 44.60 -6.24 -3.42
CA SER A 32 45.26 -6.84 -2.26
C SER A 32 44.40 -7.95 -1.66
N THR A 33 45.00 -9.13 -1.65
CA THR A 33 44.51 -10.35 -1.04
C THR A 33 44.36 -10.21 0.47
N GLY A 34 43.19 -10.59 0.98
CA GLY A 34 42.90 -10.82 2.39
C GLY A 34 41.68 -11.73 2.49
N THR A 35 41.88 -13.02 2.71
CA THR A 35 40.83 -13.98 3.00
C THR A 35 40.36 -13.77 4.43
N GLU A 36 39.40 -12.87 4.61
CA GLU A 36 38.49 -12.89 5.75
C GLU A 36 37.13 -13.32 5.22
N THR A 37 36.61 -14.43 5.73
CA THR A 37 35.19 -14.78 5.56
C THR A 37 34.38 -13.64 6.14
N PRO A 38 33.64 -12.84 5.34
CA PRO A 38 32.81 -11.80 5.91
C PRO A 38 31.71 -12.50 6.69
N ALA A 39 31.50 -12.10 7.94
CA ALA A 39 30.20 -12.26 8.56
C ALA A 39 29.17 -11.77 7.53
N VAL A 40 28.17 -12.60 7.22
CA VAL A 40 27.04 -12.20 6.37
C VAL A 40 26.32 -11.10 7.15
N VAL A 41 26.74 -9.85 6.93
CA VAL A 41 25.97 -8.69 7.29
C VAL A 41 24.77 -8.75 6.34
N GLU A 42 23.66 -9.32 6.82
CA GLU A 42 22.40 -9.26 6.09
C GLU A 42 22.13 -7.79 5.80
N LYS A 43 22.24 -7.42 4.53
CA LYS A 43 21.92 -6.09 4.06
C LYS A 43 20.49 -5.78 4.51
N PRO A 44 20.21 -4.61 5.09
CA PRO A 44 18.84 -4.24 5.45
C PRO A 44 17.98 -4.36 4.19
N ALA A 45 16.86 -5.08 4.30
CA ALA A 45 15.91 -5.21 3.21
C ALA A 45 15.48 -3.81 2.74
N THR A 46 15.45 -3.60 1.43
CA THR A 46 14.91 -2.38 0.84
C THR A 46 13.40 -2.31 1.06
N ALA A 47 12.79 -1.12 0.98
CA ALA A 47 11.33 -0.99 1.08
C ALA A 47 10.61 -1.84 0.03
N LYS A 48 11.17 -1.94 -1.19
CA LYS A 48 10.66 -2.81 -2.25
C LYS A 48 10.68 -4.29 -1.86
N GLU A 49 11.73 -4.76 -1.19
CA GLU A 49 11.81 -6.13 -0.69
C GLU A 49 10.87 -6.36 0.51
N MET A 50 10.69 -5.36 1.37
CA MET A 50 9.79 -5.46 2.52
C MET A 50 8.32 -5.52 2.10
N ILE A 51 7.89 -4.71 1.13
CA ILE A 51 6.50 -4.67 0.68
C ILE A 51 6.14 -5.88 -0.21
N ALA A 52 7.11 -6.49 -0.90
CA ALA A 52 6.91 -7.64 -1.78
C ALA A 52 6.61 -8.94 -1.01
N LYS A 53 5.40 -9.02 -0.47
CA LYS A 53 4.87 -10.12 0.34
C LYS A 53 3.38 -10.30 0.12
N ASP A 54 2.84 -11.32 0.76
CA ASP A 54 1.41 -11.54 0.90
C ASP A 54 0.94 -10.85 2.18
N TRP A 55 0.01 -9.92 2.03
CA TRP A 55 -0.54 -9.10 3.10
C TRP A 55 -2.03 -9.38 3.24
N VAL A 56 -2.48 -9.56 4.47
CA VAL A 56 -3.91 -9.67 4.79
C VAL A 56 -4.33 -8.54 5.71
N LEU A 57 -5.52 -8.01 5.48
CA LEU A 57 -6.05 -6.93 6.30
C LEU A 57 -6.27 -7.44 7.74
N ASP A 58 -5.65 -6.79 8.70
CA ASP A 58 -5.89 -7.02 10.12
C ASP A 58 -6.85 -5.98 10.71
N ASN A 59 -6.70 -4.70 10.38
CA ASN A 59 -7.56 -3.67 10.95
C ASN A 59 -7.70 -2.46 10.04
N VAL A 60 -8.70 -1.63 10.30
CA VAL A 60 -8.84 -0.30 9.70
C VAL A 60 -9.02 0.70 10.82
N ASP A 61 -8.10 1.66 10.92
CA ASP A 61 -8.29 2.86 11.73
C ASP A 61 -9.09 3.87 10.90
N TYR A 62 -10.25 4.22 11.43
CA TYR A 62 -11.20 5.16 10.83
C TYR A 62 -11.58 6.29 11.79
N GLU A 63 -10.87 6.43 12.92
CA GLU A 63 -11.13 7.50 13.90
C GLU A 63 -10.81 8.87 13.31
N GLY A 64 -9.76 8.97 12.50
CA GLY A 64 -9.45 10.19 11.74
C GLY A 64 -10.59 10.60 10.79
N ALA A 65 -11.25 9.62 10.17
CA ALA A 65 -12.42 9.88 9.32
C ALA A 65 -13.62 10.33 10.15
N ILE A 66 -13.90 9.68 11.29
CA ILE A 66 -14.96 10.09 12.22
C ILE A 66 -14.75 11.54 12.69
N ALA A 67 -13.52 11.88 13.11
CA ALA A 67 -13.18 13.21 13.59
C ALA A 67 -13.35 14.31 12.53
N SER A 68 -13.35 13.96 11.25
CA SER A 68 -13.53 14.90 10.14
C SER A 68 -15.00 15.32 9.91
N PHE A 69 -15.97 14.54 10.38
CA PHE A 69 -17.38 14.90 10.32
C PHE A 69 -17.72 15.95 11.38
N LYS A 70 -18.55 16.92 11.00
CA LYS A 70 -19.03 17.96 11.94
C LYS A 70 -20.29 17.54 12.69
N ASP A 71 -21.13 16.76 12.02
CA ASP A 71 -22.42 16.34 12.53
C ASP A 71 -22.31 15.00 13.27
N ASP A 72 -22.87 14.93 14.48
CA ASP A 72 -22.75 13.73 15.33
C ASP A 72 -23.58 12.56 14.82
N LYS A 73 -24.65 12.81 14.06
CA LYS A 73 -25.42 11.75 13.42
C LYS A 73 -24.62 11.14 12.27
N GLU A 74 -23.97 11.93 11.42
CA GLU A 74 -23.06 11.44 10.38
C GLU A 74 -21.90 10.62 10.97
N LYS A 75 -21.32 11.05 12.10
CA LYS A 75 -20.30 10.28 12.83
C LYS A 75 -20.82 8.92 13.26
N ALA A 76 -22.00 8.87 13.88
CA ALA A 76 -22.60 7.64 14.39
C ALA A 76 -22.96 6.67 13.25
N GLU A 77 -23.51 7.19 12.15
CA GLU A 77 -23.83 6.40 10.95
C GLU A 77 -22.56 5.83 10.30
N PHE A 78 -21.52 6.66 10.13
CA PHE A 78 -20.25 6.21 9.56
C PHE A 78 -19.56 5.18 10.46
N LYS A 79 -19.54 5.41 11.78
CA LYS A 79 -18.98 4.46 12.75
C LYS A 79 -19.69 3.11 12.67
N THR A 80 -21.02 3.10 12.70
CA THR A 80 -21.82 1.87 12.59
C THR A 80 -21.51 1.13 11.28
N MET A 81 -21.43 1.87 10.17
CA MET A 81 -21.05 1.28 8.88
C MET A 81 -19.67 0.62 8.92
N MET A 82 -18.66 1.28 9.50
CA MET A 82 -17.31 0.71 9.61
C MET A 82 -17.28 -0.51 10.55
N GLU A 83 -17.99 -0.45 11.67
CA GLU A 83 -18.13 -1.58 12.61
C GLU A 83 -18.80 -2.81 11.95
N GLU A 84 -19.71 -2.60 11.00
CA GLU A 84 -20.31 -3.69 10.20
C GLU A 84 -19.40 -4.20 9.08
N MET A 85 -18.66 -3.31 8.41
CA MET A 85 -17.88 -3.67 7.21
C MET A 85 -16.48 -4.22 7.52
N VAL A 86 -15.80 -3.74 8.57
CA VAL A 86 -14.42 -4.14 8.86
C VAL A 86 -14.30 -5.62 9.25
N PRO A 87 -15.13 -6.17 10.16
CA PRO A 87 -15.01 -7.57 10.56
C PRO A 87 -15.05 -8.58 9.40
N PRO A 88 -15.99 -8.49 8.42
CA PRO A 88 -15.98 -9.41 7.29
C PRO A 88 -14.82 -9.20 6.31
N MET A 89 -14.19 -8.01 6.27
CA MET A 89 -13.01 -7.73 5.45
C MET A 89 -11.70 -8.29 6.02
N LYS A 90 -11.62 -8.39 7.36
CA LYS A 90 -10.43 -8.96 8.03
C LYS A 90 -10.07 -10.31 7.44
N THR A 91 -8.77 -10.51 7.21
CA THR A 91 -8.15 -11.71 6.62
C THR A 91 -8.63 -12.15 5.24
N LYS A 92 -9.66 -11.50 4.66
CA LYS A 92 -10.21 -11.79 3.33
C LYS A 92 -9.83 -10.73 2.30
N THR A 93 -9.59 -9.50 2.74
CA THR A 93 -8.93 -8.50 1.93
C THR A 93 -7.43 -8.78 1.92
N GLU A 94 -6.88 -8.99 0.72
CA GLU A 94 -5.50 -9.43 0.53
C GLU A 94 -4.81 -8.60 -0.55
N PHE A 95 -3.54 -8.28 -0.31
CA PHE A 95 -2.62 -7.78 -1.33
C PHE A 95 -1.42 -8.71 -1.42
N ILE A 96 -1.19 -9.25 -2.61
CA ILE A 96 -0.02 -10.07 -2.92
C ILE A 96 0.85 -9.22 -3.85
N PHE A 97 2.01 -8.80 -3.36
CA PHE A 97 2.98 -8.01 -4.13
C PHE A 97 4.17 -8.88 -4.49
N GLU A 98 4.32 -9.21 -5.77
CA GLU A 98 5.48 -9.96 -6.26
C GLU A 98 6.67 -9.01 -6.51
N ALA A 99 7.89 -9.47 -6.26
CA ALA A 99 9.11 -8.66 -6.41
C ALA A 99 9.33 -8.14 -7.86
N ASP A 100 8.74 -8.81 -8.84
CA ASP A 100 8.78 -8.44 -10.27
C ASP A 100 7.76 -7.34 -10.65
N GLY A 101 6.97 -6.85 -9.69
CA GLY A 101 5.99 -5.78 -9.89
C GLY A 101 4.59 -6.29 -10.23
N LYS A 102 4.32 -7.59 -10.23
CA LYS A 102 2.94 -8.11 -10.33
C LYS A 102 2.20 -7.99 -9.00
N ALA A 103 0.90 -7.77 -9.08
CA ALA A 103 0.01 -7.70 -7.93
C ALA A 103 -1.20 -8.61 -8.10
N THR A 104 -1.62 -9.27 -7.03
CA THR A 104 -2.96 -9.86 -6.91
C THR A 104 -3.69 -9.21 -5.75
N VAL A 105 -4.91 -8.74 -6.00
CA VAL A 105 -5.71 -7.99 -5.05
C VAL A 105 -7.03 -8.71 -4.83
N THR A 106 -7.33 -9.06 -3.58
CA THR A 106 -8.66 -9.57 -3.19
C THR A 106 -9.32 -8.51 -2.32
N VAL A 107 -10.47 -7.99 -2.75
CA VAL A 107 -11.20 -6.94 -2.01
C VAL A 107 -12.70 -7.21 -2.02
N MET A 108 -13.40 -6.69 -1.01
CA MET A 108 -14.84 -6.74 -0.94
C MET A 108 -15.46 -5.79 -1.98
N SER A 109 -16.42 -6.30 -2.75
CA SER A 109 -17.25 -5.54 -3.68
C SER A 109 -18.46 -4.94 -2.96
N PRO A 110 -19.17 -3.95 -3.58
CA PRO A 110 -20.36 -3.35 -2.97
C PRO A 110 -21.49 -4.33 -2.64
N ASP A 111 -21.55 -5.49 -3.32
CA ASP A 111 -22.48 -6.58 -3.05
C ASP A 111 -22.04 -7.51 -1.90
N LYS A 112 -20.98 -7.14 -1.16
CA LYS A 112 -20.34 -7.89 -0.08
C LYS A 112 -19.66 -9.21 -0.51
N SER A 113 -19.58 -9.48 -1.82
CA SER A 113 -18.77 -10.58 -2.35
C SER A 113 -17.29 -10.18 -2.38
N PHE A 114 -16.37 -11.15 -2.35
CA PHE A 114 -14.95 -10.90 -2.57
C PHE A 114 -14.59 -11.19 -4.02
N LYS A 115 -13.83 -10.29 -4.62
CA LYS A 115 -13.30 -10.45 -5.98
C LYS A 115 -11.80 -10.35 -5.96
N THR A 116 -11.16 -11.26 -6.69
CA THR A 116 -9.73 -11.27 -6.91
C THR A 116 -9.41 -10.72 -8.29
N ARG A 117 -8.50 -9.76 -8.34
CA ARG A 117 -8.04 -9.09 -9.56
C ARG A 117 -6.53 -9.20 -9.66
N LYS A 118 -6.03 -9.39 -10.87
CA LYS A 118 -4.59 -9.35 -11.16
C LYS A 118 -4.23 -8.01 -11.76
N GLY A 119 -3.01 -7.57 -11.49
CA GLY A 119 -2.53 -6.26 -11.89
C GLY A 119 -1.03 -6.12 -11.69
N THR A 120 -0.58 -4.88 -11.60
CA THR A 120 0.79 -4.51 -11.29
C THR A 120 0.82 -3.57 -10.10
N TRP A 121 1.99 -3.43 -9.49
CA TRP A 121 2.23 -2.41 -8.48
C TRP A 121 3.58 -1.72 -8.72
N VAL A 122 3.66 -0.48 -8.25
CA VAL A 122 4.89 0.32 -8.26
C VAL A 122 4.99 1.10 -6.95
N LEU A 123 6.23 1.22 -6.46
CA LEU A 123 6.57 2.08 -5.33
C LEU A 123 7.11 3.41 -5.88
N SER A 124 6.69 4.53 -5.30
CA SER A 124 7.26 5.83 -5.62
C SER A 124 8.75 5.89 -5.24
N ALA A 125 9.49 6.80 -5.89
CA ALA A 125 10.93 6.93 -5.67
C ALA A 125 11.31 7.36 -4.23
N ASP A 126 10.39 8.04 -3.53
CA ASP A 126 10.54 8.41 -2.12
C ASP A 126 10.06 7.31 -1.16
N GLU A 127 9.60 6.18 -1.69
CA GLU A 127 9.13 5.00 -0.95
C GLU A 127 7.88 5.25 -0.07
N LYS A 128 7.18 6.38 -0.28
CA LYS A 128 6.01 6.78 0.53
C LYS A 128 4.67 6.45 -0.10
N THR A 129 4.63 6.02 -1.35
CA THR A 129 3.37 5.72 -2.05
C THR A 129 3.49 4.41 -2.81
N VAL A 130 2.57 3.49 -2.57
CA VAL A 130 2.36 2.32 -3.43
C VAL A 130 1.18 2.58 -4.35
N THR A 131 1.37 2.37 -5.65
CA THR A 131 0.30 2.41 -6.65
C THR A 131 0.04 1.01 -7.14
N ILE A 132 -1.21 0.57 -7.08
CA ILE A 132 -1.67 -0.71 -7.61
C ILE A 132 -2.52 -0.43 -8.84
N THR A 133 -2.25 -1.08 -9.95
CA THR A 133 -3.07 -0.99 -11.17
C THR A 133 -3.70 -2.34 -11.45
N ALA A 134 -5.01 -2.47 -11.22
CA ALA A 134 -5.79 -3.66 -11.54
C ALA A 134 -6.93 -3.27 -12.48
N GLU A 135 -7.20 -4.08 -13.52
CA GLU A 135 -8.26 -3.79 -14.50
C GLU A 135 -8.14 -2.40 -15.19
N ASN A 136 -6.90 -1.88 -15.31
CA ASN A 136 -6.58 -0.52 -15.80
C ASN A 136 -7.01 0.64 -14.89
N GLU A 137 -7.38 0.36 -13.65
CA GLU A 137 -7.69 1.37 -12.64
C GLU A 137 -6.53 1.48 -11.65
N PRO A 138 -5.74 2.57 -11.70
CA PRO A 138 -4.68 2.80 -10.73
C PRO A 138 -5.26 3.34 -9.42
N ILE A 139 -4.81 2.77 -8.31
CA ILE A 139 -5.17 3.17 -6.95
C ILE A 139 -3.87 3.41 -6.19
N ALA A 140 -3.67 4.64 -5.71
CA ALA A 140 -2.51 5.01 -4.92
C ALA A 140 -2.84 5.05 -3.43
N PHE A 141 -1.94 4.50 -2.61
CA PHE A 141 -2.00 4.53 -1.16
C PHE A 141 -0.74 5.15 -0.59
N GLY A 142 -0.89 6.06 0.37
CA GLY A 142 0.23 6.52 1.18
C GLY A 142 0.69 5.40 2.10
N ILE A 143 1.99 5.21 2.26
CA ILE A 143 2.57 4.27 3.21
C ILE A 143 2.83 5.04 4.50
N GLU A 144 2.08 4.72 5.55
CA GLU A 144 2.28 5.31 6.89
C GLU A 144 3.30 4.47 7.69
N GLU A 145 3.33 3.16 7.46
CA GLU A 145 4.27 2.25 8.12
C GLU A 145 4.59 1.07 7.21
N LEU A 146 5.86 0.69 7.15
CA LEU A 146 6.33 -0.50 6.46
C LEU A 146 7.44 -1.15 7.27
N SER A 147 7.26 -2.42 7.60
CA SER A 147 8.24 -3.27 8.27
C SER A 147 8.09 -4.71 7.82
N ALA A 148 8.89 -5.63 8.37
CA ALA A 148 8.77 -7.04 8.07
C ALA A 148 7.39 -7.62 8.45
N ASP A 149 6.77 -7.07 9.49
CA ASP A 149 5.58 -7.64 10.13
C ASP A 149 4.33 -6.78 9.97
N LYS A 150 4.45 -5.58 9.36
CA LYS A 150 3.36 -4.63 9.25
C LYS A 150 3.44 -3.78 8.01
N LEU A 151 2.28 -3.54 7.40
CA LEU A 151 2.07 -2.59 6.33
C LEU A 151 0.85 -1.74 6.66
N SER A 152 1.02 -0.43 6.79
CA SER A 152 -0.08 0.51 7.03
C SER A 152 -0.25 1.42 5.81
N LEU A 153 -1.42 1.31 5.17
CA LEU A 153 -1.76 2.04 3.96
C LEU A 153 -2.85 3.08 4.24
N LYS A 154 -2.62 4.31 3.81
CA LYS A 154 -3.52 5.43 4.00
C LYS A 154 -4.27 5.77 2.73
N GLN A 155 -5.58 5.99 2.89
CA GLN A 155 -6.48 6.48 1.87
C GLN A 155 -7.39 7.55 2.47
N GLY A 156 -7.11 8.82 2.18
CA GLY A 156 -7.76 9.93 2.86
C GLY A 156 -7.48 9.91 4.37
N GLN A 157 -8.53 9.79 5.18
CA GLN A 157 -8.46 9.72 6.64
C GLN A 157 -8.55 8.29 7.20
N LEU A 158 -8.53 7.28 6.33
CA LEU A 158 -8.53 5.87 6.72
C LEU A 158 -7.10 5.33 6.67
N ILE A 159 -6.73 4.51 7.66
CA ILE A 159 -5.48 3.74 7.69
C ILE A 159 -5.83 2.26 7.74
N MET A 160 -5.54 1.54 6.67
CA MET A 160 -5.68 0.08 6.58
C MET A 160 -4.38 -0.57 7.04
N MET A 161 -4.47 -1.41 8.06
CA MET A 161 -3.34 -2.11 8.66
C MET A 161 -3.36 -3.57 8.21
N TYR A 162 -2.25 -3.98 7.63
CA TYR A 162 -2.02 -5.33 7.13
C TYR A 162 -0.88 -6.00 7.88
N VAL A 163 -0.99 -7.31 7.97
CA VAL A 163 0.06 -8.20 8.50
C VAL A 163 0.41 -9.24 7.44
N PRO A 164 1.61 -9.85 7.50
CA PRO A 164 1.96 -10.93 6.60
C PRO A 164 0.95 -12.07 6.69
N LYS A 165 0.57 -12.60 5.53
CA LYS A 165 -0.23 -13.81 5.44
C LYS A 165 0.59 -14.98 6.00
N LYS A 166 -0.01 -15.75 6.91
CA LYS A 166 0.59 -16.96 7.48
C LYS A 166 0.41 -18.16 6.56
#